data_AF-A0A5C5ZNU5-F1
#
_entry.id   AF-A0A5C5ZNU5-F1
#
_cell.length_a   1.000
_cell.length_b   1.000
_cell.length_c   1.000
_cell.angle_alpha   90.00
_cell.angle_beta   90.00
_cell.angle_gamma   90.00
#
_symmetry.space_group_name_H-M   'P 1'
#
loop_
_entity.id
_entity.type
_entity.pdbx_description
1 polymer ?
#
loop_
_entity_poly.entity_id
_entity_poly.type
_entity_poly.pdbx_seq_one_letter_code
_entity_poly.pdbx_strand_id
1 'polypeptide(L)'
;MPSLLRKLTVIATLSSAAMGVGCGGSDTPPASSSSTPSGAPAGPTLGSPTGGPIGEAAQAFMRAVIEGDTDMAARQLTPAAIELAEQGGGFSPVGFDIERFTMGEVRQVSDTEAAVQFTLSEPGAEVTEEICCLMRYEGQRWGVAGVAAEIGPGQPPAVISFETPEGSPPAQPDPSRFVDQPAGDATPRTAQAPGETAVR
;
A
#
# COMPACT_ATOMS: atom_id res chain seq x y z
N MET A 1 4.77 -3.79 25.73
CA MET A 1 4.19 -5.09 26.17
C MET A 1 3.94 -4.97 27.68
N PRO A 2 2.74 -5.18 28.25
CA PRO A 2 1.60 -6.01 27.80
C PRO A 2 0.21 -5.33 27.85
N SER A 3 -0.72 -5.75 27.00
CA SER A 3 -2.14 -5.81 27.38
C SER A 3 -2.85 -6.87 26.54
N LEU A 4 -2.53 -8.12 26.87
CA LEU A 4 -3.44 -9.23 26.67
C LEU A 4 -4.68 -9.05 27.56
N LEU A 5 -5.81 -9.51 27.04
CA LEU A 5 -7.01 -9.87 27.80
C LEU A 5 -7.73 -8.71 28.50
N ARG A 6 -8.54 -7.97 27.74
CA ARG A 6 -9.83 -7.51 28.26
C ARG A 6 -10.95 -8.28 27.60
N LYS A 7 -11.43 -9.26 28.36
CA LYS A 7 -12.74 -9.86 28.27
C LYS A 7 -13.78 -8.78 27.93
N LEU A 8 -14.50 -8.93 26.83
CA LEU A 8 -15.78 -8.29 26.62
C LEU A 8 -16.73 -9.29 25.98
N THR A 9 -17.45 -9.96 26.88
CA THR A 9 -18.72 -10.61 26.61
C THR A 9 -19.65 -9.60 25.96
N VAL A 10 -20.00 -9.79 24.69
CA VAL A 10 -21.12 -9.10 24.06
C VAL A 10 -22.16 -10.13 23.66
N ILE A 11 -23.20 -10.19 24.47
CA ILE A 11 -24.48 -10.81 24.15
C ILE A 11 -25.24 -9.77 23.31
N ALA A 12 -25.53 -10.06 22.04
CA ALA A 12 -26.39 -9.21 21.23
C ALA A 12 -27.31 -10.05 20.33
N THR A 13 -28.48 -10.33 20.90
CA THR A 13 -29.82 -10.43 20.31
C THR A 13 -29.98 -10.59 18.79
N LEU A 14 -30.53 -11.75 18.40
CA LEU A 14 -31.25 -11.98 17.14
C LEU A 14 -32.39 -10.95 16.96
N SER A 15 -32.46 -10.28 15.81
CA SER A 15 -33.66 -9.62 15.31
C SER A 15 -33.80 -9.87 13.81
N SER A 16 -34.91 -10.50 13.44
CA SER A 16 -35.28 -10.90 12.09
C SER A 16 -36.11 -9.84 11.37
N ALA A 17 -36.05 -9.91 10.03
CA ALA A 17 -37.06 -9.55 9.03
C ALA A 17 -37.22 -8.07 8.63
N ALA A 18 -37.03 -7.78 7.33
CA ALA A 18 -38.14 -7.63 6.37
C ALA A 18 -37.64 -7.40 4.93
N MET A 19 -38.37 -7.98 3.97
CA MET A 19 -38.18 -7.85 2.52
C MET A 19 -38.64 -6.48 2.00
N GLY A 20 -37.92 -5.93 1.02
CA GLY A 20 -38.33 -4.76 0.25
C GLY A 20 -37.97 -4.92 -1.23
N VAL A 21 -38.96 -5.28 -2.04
CA VAL A 21 -38.94 -5.27 -3.51
C VAL A 21 -39.06 -3.82 -3.99
N GLY A 22 -38.16 -3.38 -4.87
CA GLY A 22 -38.23 -2.06 -5.51
C GLY A 22 -37.63 -2.09 -6.91
N CYS A 23 -38.50 -2.25 -7.91
CA CYS A 23 -38.22 -2.20 -9.35
C CYS A 23 -38.63 -0.82 -9.89
N GLY A 24 -37.83 -0.24 -10.78
CA GLY A 24 -38.16 0.94 -11.58
C GLY A 24 -36.89 1.71 -11.93
N GLY A 25 -36.51 2.00 -13.17
CA GLY A 25 -37.16 1.87 -14.46
C GLY A 25 -36.70 3.05 -15.32
N SER A 26 -36.12 2.77 -16.50
CA SER A 26 -36.00 3.68 -17.67
C SER A 26 -35.10 4.93 -17.50
N ASP A 27 -34.41 5.54 -18.48
CA ASP A 27 -34.45 5.50 -19.94
C ASP A 27 -33.17 6.22 -20.48
N THR A 28 -32.59 5.67 -21.55
CA THR A 28 -32.07 6.30 -22.80
C THR A 28 -31.02 7.47 -22.78
N PRO A 29 -30.01 7.47 -23.69
CA PRO A 29 -28.83 8.33 -23.63
C PRO A 29 -28.98 9.62 -24.47
N PRO A 30 -28.07 10.60 -24.30
CA PRO A 30 -27.73 11.53 -25.36
C PRO A 30 -26.32 11.30 -25.92
N ALA A 31 -26.22 11.50 -27.22
CA ALA A 31 -25.06 11.35 -28.06
C ALA A 31 -24.06 12.53 -27.96
N SER A 32 -22.79 12.17 -28.16
CA SER A 32 -21.72 12.86 -28.89
C SER A 32 -21.55 14.38 -28.77
N SER A 33 -20.36 14.77 -28.31
CA SER A 33 -19.65 15.91 -28.88
C SER A 33 -18.15 15.60 -28.95
N SER A 34 -17.70 15.44 -30.19
CA SER A 34 -16.31 15.30 -30.62
C SER A 34 -15.64 16.67 -30.56
N SER A 35 -14.58 16.78 -29.79
CA SER A 35 -13.61 17.88 -29.92
C SER A 35 -12.21 17.31 -29.76
N THR A 36 -11.56 17.10 -30.91
CA THR A 36 -10.12 16.94 -31.04
C THR A 36 -9.42 18.27 -30.75
N PRO A 37 -8.35 18.24 -29.95
CA PRO A 37 -7.19 19.07 -30.24
C PRO A 37 -6.01 18.18 -30.65
N SER A 38 -5.49 18.55 -31.81
CA SER A 38 -4.22 18.12 -32.37
C SER A 38 -3.05 18.77 -31.63
N GLY A 39 -2.03 17.98 -31.30
CA GLY A 39 -0.63 18.43 -31.31
C GLY A 39 0.02 18.77 -29.97
N ALA A 40 0.73 17.80 -29.38
CA ALA A 40 2.12 17.92 -28.90
C ALA A 40 2.62 16.53 -28.43
N PRO A 41 3.87 16.11 -28.76
CA PRO A 41 4.46 14.93 -28.14
C PRO A 41 4.80 15.27 -26.69
N ALA A 42 3.92 14.89 -25.77
CA ALA A 42 4.25 14.83 -24.37
C ALA A 42 5.31 13.73 -24.18
N GLY A 43 6.45 14.10 -23.61
CA GLY A 43 7.38 13.13 -23.02
C GLY A 43 6.67 12.27 -21.97
N PRO A 44 7.33 11.22 -21.45
CA PRO A 44 6.71 10.27 -20.53
C PRO A 44 6.11 11.02 -19.34
N THR A 45 4.78 11.08 -19.32
CA THR A 45 4.01 11.67 -18.25
C THR A 45 3.87 10.59 -17.18
N LEU A 46 4.73 10.66 -16.16
CA LEU A 46 4.51 10.00 -14.88
C LEU A 46 3.33 10.71 -14.20
N GLY A 47 2.18 10.04 -14.10
CA GLY A 47 1.03 10.54 -13.34
C GLY A 47 -0.33 10.17 -13.93
N SER A 48 -0.64 8.87 -14.00
CA SER A 48 -2.02 8.38 -14.11
C SER A 48 -2.73 8.50 -12.74
N PRO A 49 -4.08 8.60 -12.70
CA PRO A 49 -4.85 8.79 -11.47
C PRO A 49 -4.55 7.68 -10.44
N THR A 50 -3.69 8.06 -9.51
CA THR A 50 -3.25 7.44 -8.25
C THR A 50 -3.00 5.92 -8.27
N GLY A 51 -1.93 5.49 -8.96
CA GLY A 51 -1.21 4.25 -8.63
C GLY A 51 -1.36 3.05 -9.58
N GLY A 52 -2.30 3.10 -10.53
CA GLY A 52 -2.52 2.00 -11.49
C GLY A 52 -2.81 0.64 -10.81
N PRO A 53 -2.53 -0.50 -11.47
CA PRO A 53 -2.87 -1.82 -10.92
C PRO A 53 -2.14 -2.15 -9.62
N ILE A 54 -0.99 -1.51 -9.36
CA ILE A 54 -0.24 -1.65 -8.10
C ILE A 54 -1.01 -0.99 -6.96
N GLY A 55 -1.37 0.28 -7.13
CA GLY A 55 -2.12 1.06 -6.15
C GLY A 55 -3.50 0.45 -5.89
N GLU A 56 -4.22 0.02 -6.93
CA GLU A 56 -5.54 -0.59 -6.79
C GLU A 56 -5.52 -1.86 -5.94
N ALA A 57 -4.58 -2.78 -6.18
CA ALA A 57 -4.44 -4.00 -5.39
C ALA A 57 -4.10 -3.70 -3.92
N ALA A 58 -3.16 -2.77 -3.69
CA ALA A 58 -2.76 -2.35 -2.35
C ALA A 58 -3.92 -1.65 -1.59
N GLN A 59 -4.70 -0.80 -2.28
CA GLN A 59 -5.84 -0.12 -1.70
C GLN A 59 -6.96 -1.09 -1.32
N ALA A 60 -7.26 -2.05 -2.19
CA ALA A 60 -8.25 -3.08 -1.93
C ALA A 60 -7.84 -3.94 -0.73
N PHE A 61 -6.55 -4.28 -0.62
CA PHE A 61 -6.01 -5.01 0.51
C PHE A 61 -6.17 -4.23 1.83
N MET A 62 -5.69 -2.98 1.88
CA MET A 62 -5.74 -2.18 3.11
C MET A 62 -7.18 -1.90 3.55
N ARG A 63 -8.10 -1.65 2.61
CA ARG A 63 -9.52 -1.48 2.94
C ARG A 63 -10.09 -2.73 3.58
N ALA A 64 -9.86 -3.90 2.99
CA ALA A 64 -10.32 -5.16 3.53
C ALA A 64 -9.71 -5.45 4.91
N VAL A 65 -8.43 -5.10 5.14
CA VAL A 65 -7.80 -5.22 6.47
C VAL A 65 -8.47 -4.32 7.50
N ILE A 66 -8.75 -3.05 7.15
CA ILE A 66 -9.43 -2.09 8.04
C ILE A 66 -10.84 -2.60 8.39
N GLU A 67 -11.57 -3.09 7.40
CA GLU A 67 -12.94 -3.63 7.55
C GLU A 67 -12.99 -5.01 8.23
N GLY A 68 -11.84 -5.68 8.40
CA GLY A 68 -11.78 -7.05 8.91
C GLY A 68 -12.27 -8.11 7.93
N ASP A 69 -12.34 -7.79 6.63
CA ASP A 69 -12.73 -8.72 5.56
C ASP A 69 -11.53 -9.58 5.14
N THR A 70 -11.34 -10.68 5.86
CA THR A 70 -10.27 -11.64 5.61
C THR A 70 -10.29 -12.20 4.19
N ASP A 71 -11.48 -12.52 3.64
CA ASP A 71 -11.61 -13.11 2.31
C ASP A 71 -11.17 -12.13 1.22
N MET A 72 -11.59 -10.86 1.33
CA MET A 72 -11.19 -9.83 0.37
C MET A 72 -9.71 -9.50 0.48
N ALA A 73 -9.17 -9.42 1.69
CA ALA A 73 -7.75 -9.17 1.91
C ALA A 73 -6.90 -10.33 1.36
N ALA A 74 -7.28 -11.58 1.62
CA ALA A 74 -6.60 -12.77 1.11
C ALA A 74 -6.54 -12.81 -0.44
N ARG A 75 -7.60 -12.35 -1.12
CA ARG A 75 -7.63 -12.26 -2.60
C ARG A 75 -6.64 -11.26 -3.19
N GLN A 76 -6.09 -10.36 -2.39
CA GLN A 76 -5.08 -9.39 -2.81
C GLN A 76 -3.65 -9.85 -2.51
N LEU A 77 -3.48 -10.97 -1.80
CA LEU A 77 -2.16 -11.55 -1.55
C LEU A 77 -1.56 -12.16 -2.82
N THR A 78 -0.25 -12.35 -2.81
CA THR A 78 0.44 -13.16 -3.83
C THR A 78 0.05 -14.64 -3.71
N PRO A 79 0.19 -15.44 -4.79
CA PRO A 79 -0.04 -16.88 -4.72
C PRO A 79 0.76 -17.59 -3.61
N ALA A 80 2.04 -17.22 -3.43
CA ALA A 80 2.88 -17.77 -2.37
C ALA A 80 2.34 -17.44 -0.97
N ALA A 81 1.84 -16.22 -0.77
CA ALA A 81 1.25 -15.82 0.50
C ALA A 81 -0.09 -16.51 0.78
N ILE A 82 -0.91 -16.75 -0.25
CA ILE A 82 -2.14 -17.54 -0.13
C ILE A 82 -1.82 -18.97 0.30
N GLU A 83 -0.86 -19.61 -0.37
CA GLU A 83 -0.45 -20.98 -0.05
C GLU A 83 0.04 -21.10 1.39
N LEU A 84 0.85 -20.14 1.87
CA LEU A 84 1.32 -20.13 3.25
C LEU A 84 0.19 -19.92 4.26
N ALA A 85 -0.77 -19.04 3.96
CA ALA A 85 -1.94 -18.82 4.81
C ALA A 85 -2.78 -20.10 4.95
N GLU A 86 -2.96 -20.85 3.86
CA GLU A 86 -3.67 -22.14 3.83
C GLU A 86 -2.95 -23.24 4.63
N GLN A 87 -1.62 -23.19 4.72
CA GLN A 87 -0.80 -24.13 5.50
C GLN A 87 -0.82 -23.88 7.02
N GLY A 88 -1.63 -22.93 7.49
CA GLY A 88 -1.73 -22.59 8.91
C GLY A 88 -0.87 -21.40 9.33
N GLY A 89 -0.30 -20.67 8.37
CA GLY A 89 0.37 -19.37 8.61
C GLY A 89 -0.59 -18.26 9.05
N GLY A 90 -1.91 -18.45 8.89
CA GLY A 90 -2.95 -17.67 9.55
C GLY A 90 -2.90 -16.16 9.25
N PHE A 91 -3.41 -15.75 8.10
CA PHE A 91 -3.70 -14.34 7.84
C PHE A 91 -5.13 -14.02 8.31
N SER A 92 -5.28 -13.30 9.42
CA SER A 92 -6.58 -12.90 9.96
C SER A 92 -6.54 -11.45 10.44
N PRO A 93 -6.92 -10.47 9.59
CA PRO A 93 -7.04 -9.09 10.04
C PRO A 93 -8.10 -8.99 11.14
N VAL A 94 -7.76 -8.26 12.22
CA VAL A 94 -8.66 -8.07 13.37
C VAL A 94 -9.67 -6.93 13.17
N GLY A 95 -9.55 -6.19 12.07
CA GLY A 95 -10.21 -4.91 11.87
C GLY A 95 -9.56 -3.81 12.70
N PHE A 96 -9.43 -2.61 12.15
CA PHE A 96 -8.88 -1.45 12.84
C PHE A 96 -9.91 -0.33 12.83
N ASP A 97 -10.07 0.37 13.95
CA ASP A 97 -10.90 1.58 13.99
C ASP A 97 -10.08 2.75 13.43
N ILE A 98 -10.17 2.95 12.11
CA ILE A 98 -9.43 3.98 11.39
C ILE A 98 -10.39 5.08 10.96
N GLU A 99 -10.14 6.31 11.41
CA GLU A 99 -10.91 7.49 11.02
C GLU A 99 -10.52 7.95 9.61
N ARG A 100 -9.22 7.92 9.30
CA ARG A 100 -8.70 8.34 8.00
C ARG A 100 -7.62 7.39 7.53
N PHE A 101 -7.73 6.97 6.27
CA PHE A 101 -6.73 6.19 5.57
C PHE A 101 -6.47 6.83 4.20
N THR A 102 -5.23 7.14 3.90
CA THR A 102 -4.82 7.82 2.66
C THR A 102 -3.68 7.06 1.99
N MET A 103 -3.77 6.87 0.67
CA MET A 103 -2.66 6.36 -0.14
C MET A 103 -1.68 7.49 -0.43
N GLY A 104 -0.40 7.25 -0.15
CA GLY A 104 0.71 8.12 -0.47
C GLY A 104 1.41 7.71 -1.77
N GLU A 105 2.74 7.61 -1.72
CA GLU A 105 3.56 7.26 -2.87
C GLU A 105 3.38 5.80 -3.32
N VAL A 106 3.35 5.59 -4.64
CA VAL A 106 3.52 4.27 -5.26
C VAL A 106 4.91 4.25 -5.91
N ARG A 107 5.83 3.47 -5.34
CA ARG A 107 7.21 3.34 -5.81
C ARG A 107 7.43 1.97 -6.43
N GLN A 108 7.60 1.91 -7.74
CA GLN A 108 8.04 0.70 -8.41
C GLN A 108 9.56 0.55 -8.25
N VAL A 109 10.00 -0.57 -7.67
CA VAL A 109 11.42 -0.86 -7.39
C VAL A 109 12.05 -1.65 -8.53
N SER A 110 11.27 -2.54 -9.15
CA SER A 110 11.66 -3.33 -10.32
C SER A 110 10.45 -3.69 -11.17
N ASP A 111 10.65 -4.43 -12.26
CA ASP A 111 9.54 -4.91 -13.10
C ASP A 111 8.55 -5.80 -12.34
N THR A 112 8.98 -6.41 -11.23
CA THR A 112 8.18 -7.35 -10.44
C THR A 112 8.00 -6.96 -8.98
N GLU A 113 8.55 -5.84 -8.53
CA GLU A 113 8.45 -5.38 -7.14
C GLU A 113 8.07 -3.91 -7.05
N ALA A 114 7.21 -3.58 -6.10
CA ALA A 114 6.85 -2.20 -5.79
C ALA A 114 6.53 -2.04 -4.29
N ALA A 115 6.44 -0.80 -3.84
CA ALA A 115 5.96 -0.43 -2.52
C ALA A 115 4.85 0.62 -2.66
N VAL A 116 3.82 0.51 -1.82
CA VAL A 116 2.73 1.50 -1.76
C VAL A 116 2.63 2.00 -0.34
N GLN A 117 2.82 3.30 -0.16
CA GLN A 117 2.74 3.97 1.13
C GLN A 117 1.28 4.26 1.47
N PHE A 118 0.95 4.11 2.75
CA PHE A 118 -0.31 4.49 3.35
C PHE A 118 -0.09 5.19 4.67
N THR A 119 -1.03 6.06 4.97
CA THR A 119 -1.03 6.93 6.14
C THR A 119 -2.39 6.75 6.83
N LEU A 120 -2.37 6.32 8.09
CA LEU A 120 -3.56 5.94 8.86
C LEU A 120 -3.68 6.78 10.13
N SER A 121 -4.89 7.27 10.41
CA SER A 121 -5.22 7.99 11.64
C SER A 121 -6.37 7.29 12.33
N GLU A 122 -6.16 6.91 13.59
CA GLU A 122 -7.22 6.44 14.48
C GLU A 122 -8.09 7.62 14.98
N PRO A 123 -9.36 7.39 15.35
CA PRO A 123 -10.22 8.43 15.90
C PRO A 123 -9.60 9.13 17.11
N GLY A 124 -9.38 10.44 16.99
CA GLY A 124 -8.82 11.25 18.08
C GLY A 124 -7.31 11.11 18.30
N ALA A 125 -6.59 10.41 17.42
CA ALA A 125 -5.13 10.37 17.44
C ALA A 125 -4.55 11.67 16.84
N GLU A 126 -3.58 12.27 17.54
CA GLU A 126 -2.78 13.39 17.00
C GLU A 126 -1.67 12.88 16.06
N VAL A 127 -1.28 11.61 16.21
CA VAL A 127 -0.23 10.96 15.45
C VAL A 127 -0.86 10.10 14.37
N THR A 128 -0.23 10.14 13.20
CA THR A 128 -0.63 9.34 12.06
C THR A 128 0.42 8.27 11.84
N GLU A 129 -0.01 7.03 11.65
CA GLU A 129 0.87 5.90 11.43
C GLU A 129 1.14 5.71 9.94
N GLU A 130 2.37 5.31 9.61
CA GLU A 130 2.78 5.01 8.24
C GLU A 130 2.94 3.50 8.06
N ILE A 131 2.31 2.97 7.01
CA ILE A 131 2.40 1.58 6.59
C ILE A 131 2.76 1.53 5.11
N CYS A 132 3.70 0.67 4.75
CA CYS A 132 4.03 0.36 3.36
C CYS A 132 3.60 -1.05 2.99
N CYS A 133 2.72 -1.19 2.00
CA CYS A 133 2.45 -2.48 1.38
C CYS A 133 3.59 -2.84 0.43
N LEU A 134 4.18 -4.01 0.62
CA LEU A 134 5.18 -4.58 -0.27
C LEU A 134 4.47 -5.40 -1.34
N MET A 135 4.67 -5.02 -2.60
CA MET A 135 3.94 -5.55 -3.75
C MET A 135 4.85 -6.42 -4.61
N ARG A 136 4.29 -7.47 -5.19
CA ARG A 136 4.98 -8.37 -6.11
C ARG A 136 4.09 -8.69 -7.31
N TYR A 137 4.68 -8.71 -8.50
CA TYR A 137 3.99 -9.08 -9.73
C TYR A 137 4.19 -10.58 -10.01
N GLU A 138 3.12 -11.36 -9.88
CA GLU A 138 3.13 -12.80 -10.10
C GLU A 138 1.83 -13.24 -10.79
N GLY A 139 1.90 -14.24 -11.66
CA GLY A 139 0.69 -14.79 -12.29
C GLY A 139 -0.14 -13.77 -13.07
N GLN A 140 0.53 -12.78 -13.70
CA GLN A 140 -0.09 -11.67 -14.45
C GLN A 140 -0.90 -10.66 -13.60
N ARG A 141 -0.64 -10.59 -12.29
CA ARG A 141 -1.26 -9.62 -11.40
C ARG A 141 -0.30 -9.11 -10.33
N TRP A 142 -0.55 -7.91 -9.84
CA TRP A 142 0.06 -7.43 -8.61
C TRP A 142 -0.65 -8.05 -7.40
N GLY A 143 0.13 -8.42 -6.39
CA GLY A 143 -0.36 -8.91 -5.11
C GLY A 143 0.52 -8.42 -3.96
N VAL A 144 -0.03 -8.42 -2.77
CA VAL A 144 0.66 -8.02 -1.54
C VAL A 144 1.50 -9.19 -1.04
N ALA A 145 2.81 -8.98 -0.97
CA ALA A 145 3.80 -9.93 -0.48
C ALA A 145 4.09 -9.75 1.02
N GLY A 146 3.83 -8.56 1.54
CA GLY A 146 4.07 -8.23 2.94
C GLY A 146 3.68 -6.80 3.27
N VAL A 147 3.88 -6.42 4.52
CA VAL A 147 3.70 -5.05 5.02
C VAL A 147 4.91 -4.63 5.84
N ALA A 148 5.27 -3.36 5.75
CA ALA A 148 6.27 -2.73 6.60
C ALA A 148 5.60 -1.59 7.37
N ALA A 149 5.85 -1.50 8.68
CA ALA A 149 5.29 -0.45 9.54
C ALA A 149 6.35 0.11 10.47
N GLU A 150 6.26 1.40 10.78
CA GLU A 150 7.11 2.01 11.81
C GLU A 150 6.69 1.48 13.20
N ILE A 151 7.67 1.05 14.00
CA ILE A 151 7.45 0.55 15.36
C ILE A 151 7.88 1.54 16.44
N GLY A 152 8.48 2.66 16.03
CA GLY A 152 8.92 3.73 16.92
C GLY A 152 10.03 4.58 16.30
N PRO A 153 10.24 5.79 16.84
CA PRO A 153 11.18 6.76 16.28
C PRO A 153 12.61 6.20 16.28
N GLY A 154 13.24 6.19 15.10
CA GLY A 154 14.61 5.74 14.91
C GLY A 154 14.81 4.21 15.01
N GLN A 155 13.73 3.42 15.08
CA GLN A 155 13.80 1.98 14.91
C GLN A 155 13.64 1.61 13.43
N PRO A 156 14.28 0.53 12.95
CA PRO A 156 13.98 0.01 11.63
C PRO A 156 12.50 -0.41 11.56
N PRO A 157 11.82 -0.21 10.41
CA PRO A 157 10.46 -0.67 10.23
C PRO A 157 10.35 -2.18 10.49
N ALA A 158 9.30 -2.59 11.18
CA ALA A 158 8.97 -4.01 11.25
C ALA A 158 8.40 -4.45 9.92
N VAL A 159 9.02 -5.46 9.31
CA VAL A 159 8.56 -6.07 8.07
C VAL A 159 7.90 -7.41 8.39
N ILE A 160 6.64 -7.55 7.99
CA ILE A 160 5.88 -8.78 8.05
C ILE A 160 5.80 -9.31 6.63
N SER A 161 6.51 -10.41 6.36
CA SER A 161 6.40 -11.15 5.10
C SER A 161 5.22 -12.11 5.18
N PHE A 162 4.36 -12.10 4.16
CA PHE A 162 3.28 -13.09 4.05
C PHE A 162 3.70 -14.35 3.31
N GLU A 163 4.94 -14.40 2.83
CA GLU A 163 5.46 -15.46 1.94
C GLU A 163 6.47 -16.35 2.64
N THR A 164 6.79 -16.02 3.88
CA THR A 164 7.75 -16.75 4.70
C THR A 164 7.11 -17.04 6.05
N PRO A 165 7.16 -18.29 6.56
CA PRO A 165 6.57 -18.63 7.85
C PRO A 165 7.24 -17.84 8.98
N GLU A 166 6.42 -17.41 9.95
CA GLU A 166 6.90 -16.72 11.14
C GLU A 166 8.02 -17.51 11.85
N GLY A 167 9.10 -16.83 12.23
CA GLY A 167 10.26 -17.44 12.89
C GLY A 167 11.34 -17.99 11.97
N SER A 168 11.16 -17.95 10.64
CA SER A 168 12.28 -18.07 9.72
C SER A 168 13.13 -16.79 9.75
N PRO A 169 14.47 -16.86 9.70
CA PRO A 169 15.28 -15.66 9.61
C PRO A 169 14.85 -14.92 8.34
N PRO A 170 14.42 -13.66 8.45
CA PRO A 170 13.94 -12.96 7.29
C PRO A 170 15.09 -12.88 6.28
N ALA A 171 14.86 -13.32 5.05
CA ALA A 171 15.54 -12.71 3.92
C ALA A 171 15.00 -11.28 3.86
N GLN A 172 15.48 -10.41 4.76
CA GLN A 172 14.96 -9.05 4.86
C GLN A 172 15.19 -8.42 3.50
N PRO A 173 14.13 -8.01 2.77
CA PRO A 173 14.35 -7.07 1.70
C PRO A 173 15.00 -5.85 2.37
N ASP A 174 16.20 -5.50 1.94
CA ASP A 174 16.99 -4.43 2.55
C ASP A 174 16.09 -3.18 2.69
N PRO A 175 15.73 -2.75 3.91
CA PRO A 175 14.77 -1.65 4.10
C PRO A 175 15.29 -0.35 3.48
N SER A 176 16.61 -0.22 3.32
CA SER A 176 17.28 0.90 2.65
C SER A 176 16.96 0.97 1.15
N ARG A 177 16.42 -0.10 0.55
CA ARG A 177 15.97 -0.08 -0.86
C ARG A 177 14.65 0.67 -1.04
N PHE A 178 13.90 0.85 0.05
CA PHE A 178 12.59 1.50 0.04
C PHE A 178 12.60 2.89 0.67
N VAL A 179 13.60 3.18 1.50
CA VAL A 179 13.79 4.50 2.13
C VAL A 179 14.87 5.25 1.36
N ASP A 180 14.58 6.46 0.89
CA ASP A 180 15.60 7.37 0.39
C ASP A 180 16.59 7.64 1.52
N GLN A 181 17.80 7.09 1.41
CA GLN A 181 18.87 7.40 2.34
C GLN A 181 19.17 8.90 2.20
N PRO A 182 19.03 9.72 3.25
CA PRO A 182 19.34 11.13 3.15
C PRO A 182 20.77 11.24 2.65
N ALA A 183 20.94 11.94 1.52
CA ALA A 183 22.21 12.10 0.85
C ALA A 183 23.28 12.50 1.87
N GLY A 184 24.10 11.53 2.28
CA GLY A 184 25.21 11.77 3.17
C GLY A 184 26.13 12.78 2.50
N ASP A 185 26.34 13.91 3.17
CA ASP A 185 27.38 14.91 2.95
C ASP A 185 28.01 14.88 1.54
N ALA A 186 27.24 15.34 0.55
CA ALA A 186 27.83 15.83 -0.67
C ALA A 186 28.61 17.10 -0.30
N THR A 187 29.91 16.91 0.00
CA THR A 187 30.86 18.00 0.16
C THR A 187 30.67 18.99 -1.00
N PRO A 188 30.52 20.30 -0.72
CA PRO A 188 30.29 21.27 -1.78
C PRO A 188 31.46 21.22 -2.76
N ARG A 189 31.14 20.86 -4.00
CA ARG A 189 32.09 20.87 -5.12
C ARG A 189 32.46 22.32 -5.39
N THR A 190 33.56 22.80 -4.79
CA THR A 190 34.13 24.10 -5.10
C THR A 190 34.38 24.19 -6.60
N ALA A 191 33.77 25.17 -7.26
CA ALA A 191 33.97 25.44 -8.67
C ALA A 191 35.47 25.73 -8.93
N GLN A 192 36.12 24.87 -9.72
CA GLN A 192 37.44 25.17 -10.27
C GLN A 192 37.28 26.30 -11.28
N ALA A 193 37.94 27.43 -11.02
CA ALA A 193 38.01 28.54 -11.96
C ALA A 193 38.68 28.11 -13.28
N PRO A 194 38.19 28.59 -14.44
CA PRO A 194 38.79 28.28 -15.73
C PRO A 194 40.20 28.88 -15.83
N GLY A 195 41.15 28.05 -16.27
CA GLY A 195 42.55 28.41 -16.45
C GLY A 195 42.73 29.53 -17.47
N GLU A 196 43.44 30.57 -17.04
CA GLU A 196 43.93 31.66 -17.87
C GLU A 196 44.93 31.11 -18.89
N THR A 197 44.58 31.13 -20.17
CA THR A 197 45.46 30.73 -21.26
C THR A 197 46.41 31.89 -21.54
N ALA A 198 47.62 31.83 -20.98
CA ALA A 198 48.68 32.79 -21.27
C ALA A 198 49.20 32.57 -22.70
N VAL A 199 48.91 33.52 -23.58
CA VAL A 199 49.53 33.68 -24.89
C VAL A 199 50.92 34.30 -24.71
N ARG A 200 51.96 33.61 -25.16
CA ARG A 200 53.15 34.26 -25.74
C ARG A 200 53.93 33.34 -26.65
#